data_AF-A0A849PUW5-F1
#
_entry.id   AF-A0A849PUW5-F1
#
_cell.length_a   1.000
_cell.length_b   1.000
_cell.length_c   1.000
_cell.angle_alpha   90.00
_cell.angle_beta   90.00
_cell.angle_gamma   90.00
#
_symmetry.space_group_name_H-M   'P 1'
#
loop_
_entity.id
_entity.type
_entity.pdbx_description
1 polymer ?
#
loop_
_entity_poly.entity_id
_entity_poly.type
_entity_poly.pdbx_seq_one_letter_code
_entity_poly.pdbx_strand_id
1 'polypeptide(L)'
;IYAYINEKDLKNVTIKNCAIDNFHIGIYADKYYYSTHSMENLYLDNLSVSNNYYGIYMKVPVYSSTIKNATVYNSDFYGIYLYGYDDGLIADNTIYSNYNNGLNLYGSDNNEITGNTAFANGGGGISVSSSYNNTMRNNTMAGNSYDLSVSGKDYLDYGHYIHDIDTSNTVDGRPVYYWVNKQDMEVPTDTGFIGVINSGNITVKDLNLSGNNPGVLFVNTNNSRIENVNASYNSFTGIHMIHSNNNTVIENDIVSNYYYSLYMYNSYNNTVAGNNIDDNNYGLYVRYSDDNTFTGNNIDGLWYSLFMYYSDNNTVAGNNIGESDYDLYVSYSKNNSIYDNYIVNPKKPAVYGTYTNAWNTSKTSGTNIIGDPYIGGNYWADSAGTGFSETCTDSDNDGFCDTPYVINSYNIDYLPLSGKYAPLHTLSIDLYKIQDNTGLNLITLPLNHSFTTAENLCKNITHANTITLWNPTTQQYIGHPCNTSFSDFTLEDGQGYFVSVTQNTTWTLTGKKLALPPIDLIKHPDKTGLNLIGLPYSSTVTPFTAEGLCRNITDANTVTRWNPIIQQYLGHPCNTSFTNFTLDNGQGYFVSVTQNTTWIPQ
;
A
#
# COMPACT_ATOMS: atom_id res chain seq x y z
N ILE A 1 1.34 50.68 4.93
CA ILE A 1 0.23 51.38 5.59
C ILE A 1 -0.61 50.29 6.25
N TYR A 2 -0.91 50.41 7.54
CA TYR A 2 -1.73 49.42 8.27
C TYR A 2 -3.13 50.01 8.45
N ALA A 3 -4.17 49.26 8.10
CA ALA A 3 -5.49 49.46 8.68
C ALA A 3 -5.48 48.78 10.06
N TYR A 4 -4.88 49.44 11.04
CA TYR A 4 -4.75 48.89 12.39
C TYR A 4 -6.06 49.09 13.15
N ILE A 5 -6.77 48.00 13.38
CA ILE A 5 -7.96 47.94 14.22
C ILE A 5 -7.56 47.37 15.58
N ASN A 6 -6.89 48.12 16.47
CA ASN A 6 -6.78 47.67 17.86
C ASN A 6 -6.54 48.82 18.87
N GLU A 7 -7.42 48.88 19.87
CA GLU A 7 -7.17 49.19 21.30
C GLU A 7 -8.47 49.02 22.13
N LYS A 8 -9.62 48.72 21.50
CA LYS A 8 -10.93 48.59 22.17
C LYS A 8 -11.82 47.54 21.49
N ASP A 9 -12.83 47.05 22.21
CA ASP A 9 -13.95 46.34 21.60
C ASP A 9 -14.60 47.19 20.51
N LEU A 10 -14.87 46.59 19.36
CA LEU A 10 -15.48 47.28 18.24
C LEU A 10 -16.80 46.63 17.87
N LYS A 11 -17.82 47.47 17.76
CA LYS A 11 -19.16 47.06 17.39
C LYS A 11 -19.64 47.85 16.19
N ASN A 12 -20.39 47.19 15.31
CA ASN A 12 -21.10 47.82 14.20
C ASN A 12 -20.16 48.54 13.20
N VAL A 13 -19.09 47.85 12.78
CA VAL A 13 -18.15 48.35 11.78
C VAL A 13 -18.62 47.93 10.39
N THR A 14 -18.65 48.84 9.43
CA THR A 14 -19.01 48.55 8.04
C THR A 14 -17.93 49.01 7.10
N ILE A 15 -17.45 48.10 6.25
CA ILE A 15 -16.54 48.38 5.14
C ILE A 15 -17.20 47.82 3.88
N LYS A 16 -17.47 48.67 2.89
CA LYS A 16 -18.14 48.24 1.66
C LYS A 16 -17.74 49.03 0.44
N ASN A 17 -17.87 48.41 -0.74
CA ASN A 17 -17.67 49.04 -2.04
C ASN A 17 -16.29 49.69 -2.21
N CYS A 18 -15.22 49.03 -1.75
CA CYS A 18 -13.86 49.56 -1.86
C CYS A 18 -12.84 48.51 -2.31
N ALA A 19 -11.72 49.00 -2.83
CA ALA A 19 -10.56 48.20 -3.20
C ALA A 19 -9.42 48.43 -2.20
N ILE A 20 -8.76 47.35 -1.78
CA ILE A 20 -7.64 47.32 -0.84
C ILE A 20 -6.51 46.54 -1.52
N ASP A 21 -5.54 47.27 -2.05
CA ASP A 21 -4.51 46.74 -2.94
C ASP A 21 -3.10 47.18 -2.53
N ASN A 22 -2.12 46.27 -2.61
CA ASN A 22 -0.71 46.53 -2.36
C ASN A 22 -0.37 47.03 -0.93
N PHE A 23 -1.06 46.48 0.07
CA PHE A 23 -0.76 46.70 1.48
C PHE A 23 0.02 45.53 2.07
N HIS A 24 0.86 45.80 3.07
CA HIS A 24 1.42 44.70 3.87
C HIS A 24 0.30 43.93 4.60
N ILE A 25 -0.80 44.57 4.98
CA ILE A 25 -1.97 43.86 5.52
C ILE A 25 -3.23 44.53 4.96
N GLY A 26 -4.14 43.75 4.38
CA GLY A 26 -5.41 44.24 3.82
C GLY A 26 -6.38 44.71 4.90
N ILE A 27 -7.31 43.85 5.31
CA ILE A 27 -8.20 44.09 6.46
C ILE A 27 -7.69 43.29 7.65
N TYR A 28 -7.48 43.94 8.79
CA TYR A 28 -6.76 43.33 9.91
C TYR A 28 -7.41 43.63 11.25
N ALA A 29 -7.57 42.59 12.05
CA ALA A 29 -7.77 42.69 13.49
C ALA A 29 -6.95 41.58 14.16
N ASP A 30 -6.04 41.93 15.06
CA ASP A 30 -5.18 40.96 15.75
C ASP A 30 -4.97 41.37 17.20
N LYS A 31 -4.88 40.37 18.07
CA LYS A 31 -4.68 40.51 19.49
C LYS A 31 -3.21 40.77 19.80
N TYR A 32 -2.92 41.89 20.47
CA TYR A 32 -1.67 42.01 21.24
C TYR A 32 -1.75 41.05 22.44
N TYR A 33 -0.65 40.33 22.75
CA TYR A 33 -0.61 39.35 23.84
C TYR A 33 -1.32 39.88 25.10
N TYR A 34 -2.23 39.06 25.66
CA TYR A 34 -3.10 39.33 26.83
C TYR A 34 -4.37 40.18 26.63
N SER A 35 -4.72 40.67 25.44
CA SER A 35 -5.99 41.42 25.27
C SER A 35 -7.25 40.54 25.32
N THR A 36 -8.37 41.02 25.87
CA THR A 36 -9.67 40.31 25.85
C THR A 36 -10.64 40.91 24.84
N HIS A 37 -10.14 41.72 23.91
CA HIS A 37 -10.98 42.47 22.99
C HIS A 37 -11.64 41.57 21.95
N SER A 38 -12.87 41.92 21.60
CA SER A 38 -13.70 41.25 20.61
C SER A 38 -14.26 42.24 19.60
N MET A 39 -14.71 41.72 18.47
CA MET A 39 -15.51 42.48 17.51
C MET A 39 -16.90 41.88 17.40
N GLU A 40 -17.90 42.72 17.14
CA GLU A 40 -19.29 42.30 16.98
C GLU A 40 -19.93 43.10 15.83
N ASN A 41 -20.77 42.45 15.02
CA ASN A 41 -21.48 43.08 13.90
C ASN A 41 -20.54 43.79 12.91
N LEU A 42 -19.44 43.13 12.53
CA LEU A 42 -18.59 43.56 11.42
C LEU A 42 -19.27 43.21 10.09
N TYR A 43 -19.44 44.18 9.20
CA TYR A 43 -20.06 43.99 7.89
C TYR A 43 -19.07 44.36 6.77
N LEU A 44 -18.51 43.34 6.11
CA LEU A 44 -17.63 43.43 4.95
C LEU A 44 -18.39 43.01 3.70
N ASP A 45 -18.62 43.93 2.75
CA ASP A 45 -19.47 43.66 1.57
C ASP A 45 -18.94 44.32 0.30
N ASN A 46 -18.91 43.57 -0.80
CA ASN A 46 -18.52 44.05 -2.13
C ASN A 46 -17.13 44.69 -2.11
N LEU A 47 -16.12 43.88 -1.78
CA LEU A 47 -14.73 44.31 -1.60
C LEU A 47 -13.82 43.67 -2.65
N SER A 48 -12.79 44.37 -3.08
CA SER A 48 -11.67 43.80 -3.84
C SER A 48 -10.40 43.90 -3.01
N VAL A 49 -9.84 42.78 -2.57
CA VAL A 49 -8.66 42.74 -1.68
C VAL A 49 -7.54 41.99 -2.41
N SER A 50 -6.47 42.67 -2.81
CA SER A 50 -5.48 42.11 -3.72
C SER A 50 -4.02 42.46 -3.41
N ASN A 51 -3.10 41.58 -3.79
CA ASN A 51 -1.64 41.85 -3.73
C ASN A 51 -1.18 42.31 -2.34
N ASN A 52 -1.73 41.70 -1.29
CA ASN A 52 -1.40 42.00 0.09
C ASN A 52 -0.58 40.87 0.71
N TYR A 53 0.14 41.07 1.82
CA TYR A 53 0.75 39.91 2.48
C TYR A 53 -0.31 39.02 3.17
N TYR A 54 -1.29 39.63 3.84
CA TYR A 54 -2.57 38.97 4.20
C TYR A 54 -3.73 39.70 3.54
N GLY A 55 -4.73 38.96 3.05
CA GLY A 55 -5.98 39.54 2.54
C GLY A 55 -6.88 40.08 3.65
N ILE A 56 -7.84 39.28 4.11
CA ILE A 56 -8.69 39.56 5.27
C ILE A 56 -8.21 38.70 6.43
N TYR A 57 -7.72 39.31 7.50
CA TYR A 57 -7.08 38.59 8.61
C TYR A 57 -7.67 39.01 9.95
N MET A 58 -8.49 38.12 10.52
CA MET A 58 -9.14 38.28 11.82
C MET A 58 -8.55 37.29 12.81
N LYS A 59 -7.61 37.77 13.64
CA LYS A 59 -6.98 37.06 14.75
C LYS A 59 -7.41 37.63 16.11
N VAL A 60 -8.71 37.84 16.23
CA VAL A 60 -9.42 38.19 17.46
C VAL A 60 -10.80 37.53 17.38
N PRO A 61 -11.45 37.20 18.52
CA PRO A 61 -12.82 36.73 18.47
C PRO A 61 -13.74 37.76 17.80
N VAL A 62 -14.56 37.32 16.85
CA VAL A 62 -15.49 38.14 16.06
C VAL A 62 -16.86 37.47 16.06
N TYR A 63 -17.88 38.16 16.54
CA TYR A 63 -19.22 37.59 16.68
C TYR A 63 -20.22 38.24 15.71
N SER A 64 -21.22 37.47 15.28
CA SER A 64 -22.42 37.99 14.59
C SER A 64 -22.10 38.89 13.39
N SER A 65 -21.11 38.49 12.60
CA SER A 65 -20.52 39.32 11.55
C SER A 65 -20.80 38.77 10.16
N THR A 66 -20.53 39.55 9.12
CA THR A 66 -20.77 39.16 7.72
C THR A 66 -19.58 39.53 6.84
N ILE A 67 -19.13 38.58 6.04
CA ILE A 67 -18.16 38.76 4.95
C ILE A 67 -18.81 38.25 3.67
N LYS A 68 -19.14 39.15 2.75
CA LYS A 68 -19.81 38.75 1.51
C LYS A 68 -19.40 39.52 0.27
N ASN A 69 -19.60 38.90 -0.89
CA ASN A 69 -19.28 39.49 -2.20
C ASN A 69 -17.83 40.01 -2.29
N ALA A 70 -16.88 39.44 -1.54
CA ALA A 70 -15.49 39.86 -1.58
C ALA A 70 -14.73 39.06 -2.63
N THR A 71 -13.89 39.74 -3.41
CA THR A 71 -12.89 39.12 -4.29
C THR A 71 -11.52 39.28 -3.64
N VAL A 72 -10.91 38.17 -3.21
CA VAL A 72 -9.65 38.18 -2.42
C VAL A 72 -8.59 37.34 -3.13
N TYR A 73 -7.49 37.97 -3.57
CA TYR A 73 -6.53 37.26 -4.42
C TYR A 73 -5.09 37.77 -4.35
N ASN A 74 -4.16 36.93 -4.82
CA ASN A 74 -2.72 37.22 -4.85
C ASN A 74 -2.18 37.67 -3.48
N SER A 75 -2.67 37.07 -2.39
CA SER A 75 -2.07 37.32 -1.08
C SER A 75 -0.81 36.48 -0.90
N ASP A 76 0.27 37.04 -0.35
CA ASP A 76 1.51 36.28 -0.08
C ASP A 76 1.35 35.24 1.05
N PHE A 77 0.19 35.19 1.70
CA PHE A 77 -0.17 34.18 2.69
C PHE A 77 -1.65 33.76 2.56
N TYR A 78 -2.48 33.98 3.59
CA TYR A 78 -3.91 33.64 3.56
C TYR A 78 -4.72 34.65 2.76
N GLY A 79 -5.73 34.17 2.03
CA GLY A 79 -6.78 35.00 1.46
C GLY A 79 -7.66 35.58 2.56
N ILE A 80 -8.44 34.73 3.23
CA ILE A 80 -9.30 35.07 4.37
C ILE A 80 -8.97 34.13 5.52
N TYR A 81 -8.52 34.69 6.65
CA TYR A 81 -8.21 33.95 7.87
C TYR A 81 -9.09 34.45 9.02
N LEU A 82 -9.80 33.53 9.68
CA LEU A 82 -10.78 33.81 10.72
C LEU A 82 -10.51 32.94 11.94
N TYR A 83 -10.16 33.56 13.06
CA TYR A 83 -9.91 32.92 14.35
C TYR A 83 -10.97 33.34 15.37
N GLY A 84 -11.70 32.40 15.99
CA GLY A 84 -12.75 32.78 16.94
C GLY A 84 -13.89 33.54 16.27
N TYR A 85 -14.15 33.27 14.99
CA TYR A 85 -15.21 33.95 14.24
C TYR A 85 -16.49 33.15 14.38
N ASP A 86 -17.45 33.65 15.14
CA ASP A 86 -18.62 32.89 15.56
C ASP A 86 -19.93 33.55 15.14
N ASP A 87 -20.95 32.74 14.92
CA ASP A 87 -22.32 33.17 14.60
C ASP A 87 -22.39 34.09 13.35
N GLY A 88 -21.48 33.92 12.39
CA GLY A 88 -21.35 34.81 11.24
C GLY A 88 -21.74 34.20 9.89
N LEU A 89 -21.82 35.06 8.87
CA LEU A 89 -22.13 34.72 7.49
C LEU A 89 -20.92 35.00 6.58
N ILE A 90 -20.44 33.98 5.88
CA ILE A 90 -19.37 34.07 4.90
C ILE A 90 -19.96 33.65 3.55
N ALA A 91 -20.33 34.61 2.71
CA ALA A 91 -21.18 34.34 1.55
C ALA A 91 -20.66 34.92 0.23
N ASP A 92 -20.76 34.16 -0.86
CA ASP A 92 -20.57 34.67 -2.22
C ASP A 92 -19.19 35.32 -2.45
N ASN A 93 -18.15 34.85 -1.75
CA ASN A 93 -16.78 35.36 -1.90
C ASN A 93 -16.03 34.56 -2.97
N THR A 94 -15.18 35.24 -3.75
CA THR A 94 -14.29 34.63 -4.75
C THR A 94 -12.83 34.78 -4.28
N ILE A 95 -12.16 33.66 -3.99
CA ILE A 95 -10.88 33.64 -3.27
C ILE A 95 -9.84 32.81 -4.02
N TYR A 96 -8.80 33.42 -4.58
CA TYR A 96 -7.91 32.71 -5.49
C TYR A 96 -6.46 33.18 -5.54
N SER A 97 -5.57 32.32 -6.01
CA SER A 97 -4.14 32.64 -6.20
C SER A 97 -3.46 33.19 -4.93
N ASN A 98 -3.92 32.79 -3.74
CA ASN A 98 -3.25 33.11 -2.49
C ASN A 98 -2.19 32.04 -2.21
N TYR A 99 -1.07 32.41 -1.59
CA TYR A 99 0.05 31.49 -1.36
C TYR A 99 -0.31 30.34 -0.40
N ASN A 100 -1.18 30.59 0.57
CA ASN A 100 -1.67 29.59 1.52
C ASN A 100 -3.17 29.34 1.29
N ASN A 101 -3.94 29.05 2.34
CA ASN A 101 -5.37 28.78 2.23
C ASN A 101 -6.15 29.98 1.68
N GLY A 102 -7.16 29.68 0.85
CA GLY A 102 -8.16 30.64 0.40
C GLY A 102 -8.98 31.15 1.58
N LEU A 103 -9.84 30.30 2.14
CA LEU A 103 -10.62 30.58 3.34
C LEU A 103 -10.21 29.64 4.49
N ASN A 104 -9.77 30.18 5.61
CA ASN A 104 -9.39 29.42 6.80
C ASN A 104 -10.20 29.87 8.02
N LEU A 105 -10.91 28.92 8.63
CA LEU A 105 -11.61 29.05 9.89
C LEU A 105 -10.89 28.23 10.96
N TYR A 106 -10.48 28.87 12.04
CA TYR A 106 -9.82 28.23 13.18
C TYR A 106 -10.53 28.58 14.49
N GLY A 107 -11.11 27.57 15.15
CA GLY A 107 -11.90 27.80 16.38
C GLY A 107 -13.03 28.77 16.13
N SER A 108 -13.76 28.61 15.03
CA SER A 108 -14.74 29.55 14.51
C SER A 108 -16.07 28.81 14.30
N ASP A 109 -17.04 29.08 15.17
CA ASP A 109 -18.18 28.20 15.43
C ASP A 109 -19.50 28.78 14.92
N ASN A 110 -20.48 27.92 14.63
CA ASN A 110 -21.84 28.33 14.30
C ASN A 110 -21.96 29.28 13.08
N ASN A 111 -21.07 29.15 12.08
CA ASN A 111 -21.09 30.00 10.89
C ASN A 111 -21.87 29.40 9.74
N GLU A 112 -22.43 30.27 8.90
CA GLU A 112 -22.96 29.92 7.58
C GLU A 112 -21.93 30.29 6.51
N ILE A 113 -21.42 29.28 5.80
CA ILE A 113 -20.43 29.42 4.72
C ILE A 113 -21.14 29.02 3.43
N THR A 114 -21.52 29.97 2.59
CA THR A 114 -22.37 29.67 1.43
C THR A 114 -21.95 30.37 0.13
N GLY A 115 -22.02 29.68 -1.00
CA GLY A 115 -21.80 30.29 -2.32
C GLY A 115 -20.36 30.76 -2.57
N ASN A 116 -19.39 30.39 -1.74
CA ASN A 116 -18.01 30.82 -1.90
C ASN A 116 -17.30 29.99 -2.98
N THR A 117 -16.45 30.64 -3.76
CA THR A 117 -15.62 30.00 -4.79
C THR A 117 -14.15 30.19 -4.46
N ALA A 118 -13.44 29.12 -4.10
CA ALA A 118 -12.03 29.15 -3.71
C ALA A 118 -11.17 28.27 -4.63
N PHE A 119 -10.27 28.87 -5.42
CA PHE A 119 -9.52 28.12 -6.44
C PHE A 119 -8.07 28.57 -6.60
N ALA A 120 -7.22 27.68 -7.11
CA ALA A 120 -5.81 27.97 -7.41
C ALA A 120 -5.02 28.58 -6.24
N ASN A 121 -5.37 28.24 -5.00
CA ASN A 121 -4.61 28.66 -3.83
C ASN A 121 -3.48 27.63 -3.54
N GLY A 122 -2.34 28.11 -3.05
CA GLY A 122 -1.18 27.27 -2.71
C GLY A 122 -1.36 26.43 -1.45
N GLY A 123 -2.47 26.60 -0.73
CA GLY A 123 -2.92 25.72 0.35
C GLY A 123 -4.32 25.16 0.08
N GLY A 124 -5.16 25.18 1.11
CA GLY A 124 -6.55 24.77 1.12
C GLY A 124 -7.47 25.71 0.36
N GLY A 125 -8.48 25.21 -0.35
CA GLY A 125 -9.58 26.04 -0.83
C GLY A 125 -10.38 26.60 0.34
N ILE A 126 -11.04 25.72 1.10
CA ILE A 126 -11.70 26.03 2.37
C ILE A 126 -11.19 25.07 3.45
N SER A 127 -10.77 25.60 4.59
CA SER A 127 -10.31 24.83 5.74
C SER A 127 -11.09 25.21 7.00
N VAL A 128 -11.70 24.22 7.65
CA VAL A 128 -12.43 24.33 8.91
C VAL A 128 -11.68 23.53 9.96
N SER A 129 -11.10 24.22 10.94
CA SER A 129 -10.21 23.61 11.93
C SER A 129 -10.66 23.93 13.35
N SER A 130 -10.71 22.92 14.20
CA SER A 130 -11.03 23.05 15.64
C SER A 130 -12.30 23.85 15.90
N SER A 131 -13.31 23.69 15.04
CA SER A 131 -14.52 24.51 15.03
C SER A 131 -15.76 23.64 15.25
N TYR A 132 -16.90 24.22 15.57
CA TYR A 132 -18.15 23.51 15.83
C TYR A 132 -19.29 24.04 14.96
N ASN A 133 -20.20 23.14 14.57
CA ASN A 133 -21.54 23.49 14.09
C ASN A 133 -21.60 24.52 12.93
N ASN A 134 -20.61 24.49 12.04
CA ASN A 134 -20.66 25.29 10.81
C ASN A 134 -21.58 24.63 9.78
N THR A 135 -22.30 25.46 9.01
CA THR A 135 -23.13 25.04 7.88
C THR A 135 -22.46 25.45 6.57
N MET A 136 -22.24 24.50 5.66
CA MET A 136 -21.62 24.75 4.35
C MET A 136 -22.57 24.36 3.22
N ARG A 137 -22.83 25.29 2.29
CA ARG A 137 -23.70 25.07 1.12
C ARG A 137 -23.16 25.76 -0.14
N ASN A 138 -23.33 25.16 -1.30
CA ASN A 138 -23.03 25.76 -2.60
C ASN A 138 -21.60 26.33 -2.72
N ASN A 139 -20.63 25.82 -1.96
CA ASN A 139 -19.24 26.27 -2.07
C ASN A 139 -18.50 25.44 -3.12
N THR A 140 -17.69 26.11 -3.93
CA THR A 140 -16.86 25.47 -4.96
C THR A 140 -15.40 25.61 -4.60
N MET A 141 -14.70 24.48 -4.44
CA MET A 141 -13.25 24.41 -4.33
C MET A 141 -12.71 23.70 -5.56
N ALA A 142 -11.66 24.23 -6.19
CA ALA A 142 -11.06 23.60 -7.36
C ALA A 142 -9.59 24.00 -7.57
N GLY A 143 -8.76 23.03 -7.94
CA GLY A 143 -7.37 23.27 -8.34
C GLY A 143 -6.52 23.94 -7.26
N ASN A 144 -6.86 23.76 -5.99
CA ASN A 144 -6.03 24.15 -4.86
C ASN A 144 -4.99 23.05 -4.56
N SER A 145 -4.00 23.32 -3.70
CA SER A 145 -3.08 22.24 -3.27
C SER A 145 -3.80 21.16 -2.44
N TYR A 146 -4.87 21.55 -1.77
CA TYR A 146 -5.95 20.67 -1.32
C TYR A 146 -7.26 21.45 -1.31
N ASP A 147 -8.39 20.83 -1.60
CA ASP A 147 -9.63 21.59 -1.76
C ASP A 147 -10.34 21.84 -0.43
N LEU A 148 -10.80 20.77 0.24
CA LEU A 148 -11.47 20.85 1.53
C LEU A 148 -10.60 20.26 2.63
N SER A 149 -10.54 20.97 3.76
CA SER A 149 -9.92 20.46 4.98
C SER A 149 -10.83 20.57 6.20
N VAL A 150 -10.99 19.46 6.92
CA VAL A 150 -11.72 19.41 8.20
C VAL A 150 -10.87 18.73 9.26
N SER A 151 -10.53 19.44 10.34
CA SER A 151 -9.63 18.93 11.39
C SER A 151 -10.00 19.42 12.79
N GLY A 152 -9.56 18.71 13.83
CA GLY A 152 -9.73 19.06 15.24
C GLY A 152 -8.38 19.17 15.96
N LYS A 153 -8.27 20.09 16.94
CA LYS A 153 -7.07 20.26 17.77
C LYS A 153 -7.03 19.33 18.97
N ASP A 154 -8.18 19.16 19.63
CA ASP A 154 -8.29 18.27 20.77
C ASP A 154 -8.84 16.94 20.30
N TYR A 155 -7.97 15.94 20.27
CA TYR A 155 -8.34 14.59 19.88
C TYR A 155 -9.30 13.92 20.89
N LEU A 156 -9.55 14.52 22.06
CA LEU A 156 -10.56 14.05 23.01
C LEU A 156 -11.96 14.63 22.72
N ASP A 157 -12.05 15.72 21.94
CA ASP A 157 -13.30 16.36 21.60
C ASP A 157 -13.63 16.17 20.12
N TYR A 158 -14.40 15.11 19.83
CA TYR A 158 -14.88 14.83 18.48
C TYR A 158 -15.96 15.82 18.02
N GLY A 159 -16.47 16.70 18.89
CA GLY A 159 -17.45 17.73 18.54
C GLY A 159 -16.91 18.71 17.51
N HIS A 160 -15.58 18.89 17.44
CA HIS A 160 -14.90 19.69 16.41
C HIS A 160 -15.16 19.23 14.96
N TYR A 161 -15.73 18.05 14.78
CA TYR A 161 -16.04 17.49 13.47
C TYR A 161 -17.54 17.48 13.16
N ILE A 162 -18.39 17.99 14.06
CA ILE A 162 -19.84 18.02 13.85
C ILE A 162 -20.19 19.30 13.08
N HIS A 163 -20.43 19.15 11.78
CA HIS A 163 -20.81 20.21 10.84
C HIS A 163 -21.97 19.77 9.95
N ASP A 164 -22.71 20.73 9.42
CA ASP A 164 -23.76 20.50 8.41
C ASP A 164 -23.20 20.89 7.03
N ILE A 165 -22.61 19.91 6.34
CA ILE A 165 -22.01 20.08 5.01
C ILE A 165 -22.74 19.13 4.07
N ASP A 166 -23.40 19.66 3.05
CA ASP A 166 -24.15 18.82 2.09
C ASP A 166 -23.46 18.75 0.72
N THR A 167 -24.07 17.97 -0.18
CA THR A 167 -23.59 17.68 -1.52
C THR A 167 -23.67 18.87 -2.48
N SER A 168 -24.23 20.01 -2.07
CA SER A 168 -24.18 21.24 -2.89
C SER A 168 -22.78 21.86 -2.90
N ASN A 169 -21.91 21.46 -1.97
CA ASN A 169 -20.50 21.80 -2.00
C ASN A 169 -19.74 20.85 -2.94
N THR A 170 -18.77 21.37 -3.67
CA THR A 170 -17.97 20.58 -4.62
C THR A 170 -16.49 20.80 -4.46
N VAL A 171 -15.71 19.71 -4.59
CA VAL A 171 -14.24 19.71 -4.74
C VAL A 171 -13.90 19.18 -6.13
N ASP A 172 -13.14 19.95 -6.91
CA ASP A 172 -12.87 19.69 -8.33
C ASP A 172 -14.12 19.29 -9.14
N GLY A 173 -15.25 19.94 -8.87
CA GLY A 173 -16.54 19.68 -9.53
C GLY A 173 -17.28 18.41 -9.08
N ARG A 174 -16.75 17.68 -8.09
CA ARG A 174 -17.38 16.49 -7.50
C ARG A 174 -18.03 16.80 -6.14
N PRO A 175 -19.19 16.20 -5.80
CA PRO A 175 -19.86 16.48 -4.53
C PRO A 175 -19.06 16.12 -3.28
N VAL A 176 -19.23 16.93 -2.24
CA VAL A 176 -18.78 16.63 -0.88
C VAL A 176 -19.83 15.80 -0.17
N TYR A 177 -19.45 14.61 0.32
CA TYR A 177 -20.28 13.81 1.21
C TYR A 177 -19.76 13.94 2.64
N TYR A 178 -20.53 14.61 3.50
CA TYR A 178 -20.22 14.75 4.92
C TYR A 178 -21.35 14.17 5.76
N TRP A 179 -21.16 12.95 6.23
CA TRP A 179 -22.18 12.14 6.87
C TRP A 179 -22.06 12.20 8.37
N VAL A 180 -23.01 12.88 9.00
CA VAL A 180 -23.17 12.92 10.45
C VAL A 180 -24.38 12.09 10.86
N ASN A 181 -24.21 11.20 11.84
CA ASN A 181 -25.28 10.35 12.39
C ASN A 181 -25.95 9.45 11.33
N LYS A 182 -25.17 8.85 10.43
CA LYS A 182 -25.67 7.96 9.38
C LYS A 182 -25.40 6.49 9.71
N GLN A 183 -26.22 5.60 9.14
CA GLN A 183 -26.12 4.16 9.32
C GLN A 183 -26.47 3.44 8.01
N ASP A 184 -25.86 2.28 7.77
CA ASP A 184 -26.25 1.33 6.71
C ASP A 184 -26.20 1.91 5.29
N MET A 185 -25.11 2.63 4.96
CA MET A 185 -24.97 3.34 3.68
C MET A 185 -23.65 3.07 2.99
N GLU A 186 -23.69 3.05 1.66
CA GLU A 186 -22.51 3.00 0.80
C GLU A 186 -22.30 4.36 0.14
N VAL A 187 -21.07 4.87 0.21
CA VAL A 187 -20.69 6.17 -0.33
C VAL A 187 -20.78 6.17 -1.87
N PRO A 188 -21.43 7.18 -2.48
CA PRO A 188 -21.56 7.25 -3.94
C PRO A 188 -20.22 7.38 -4.67
N THR A 189 -20.13 6.81 -5.87
CA THR A 189 -18.89 6.75 -6.67
C THR A 189 -18.43 8.10 -7.25
N ASP A 190 -19.31 9.11 -7.25
CA ASP A 190 -19.00 10.47 -7.72
C ASP A 190 -18.39 11.37 -6.64
N THR A 191 -18.12 10.82 -5.45
CA THR A 191 -17.57 11.55 -4.29
C THR A 191 -16.26 12.25 -4.61
N GLY A 192 -16.19 13.53 -4.22
CA GLY A 192 -14.97 14.34 -4.24
C GLY A 192 -14.24 14.37 -2.89
N PHE A 193 -15.01 14.41 -1.80
CA PHE A 193 -14.51 14.39 -0.42
C PHE A 193 -15.49 13.57 0.45
N ILE A 194 -14.95 12.81 1.40
CA ILE A 194 -15.76 12.04 2.36
C ILE A 194 -15.34 12.30 3.81
N GLY A 195 -16.31 12.74 4.61
CA GLY A 195 -16.22 12.75 6.08
C GLY A 195 -17.36 11.94 6.68
N VAL A 196 -17.04 10.98 7.56
CA VAL A 196 -18.01 10.11 8.22
C VAL A 196 -17.85 10.27 9.72
N ILE A 197 -18.85 10.92 10.33
CA ILE A 197 -18.81 11.41 11.71
C ILE A 197 -19.96 10.79 12.51
N ASN A 198 -19.68 10.23 13.67
CA ASN A 198 -20.66 9.62 14.58
C ASN A 198 -21.63 8.66 13.85
N SER A 199 -21.09 7.78 13.01
CA SER A 199 -21.87 6.96 12.07
C SER A 199 -21.48 5.49 12.19
N GLY A 200 -22.21 4.58 11.53
CA GLY A 200 -21.84 3.18 11.53
C GLY A 200 -22.36 2.37 10.36
N ASN A 201 -21.81 1.18 10.15
CA ASN A 201 -22.11 0.36 8.97
C ASN A 201 -22.05 1.15 7.65
N ILE A 202 -20.99 1.95 7.51
CA ILE A 202 -20.72 2.75 6.32
C ILE A 202 -19.71 2.02 5.44
N THR A 203 -19.93 1.98 4.13
CA THR A 203 -18.96 1.45 3.17
C THR A 203 -18.43 2.57 2.27
N VAL A 204 -17.11 2.78 2.29
CA VAL A 204 -16.38 3.64 1.37
C VAL A 204 -15.59 2.73 0.44
N LYS A 205 -15.91 2.70 -0.85
CA LYS A 205 -15.22 1.79 -1.77
C LYS A 205 -15.09 2.30 -3.20
N ASP A 206 -14.07 1.84 -3.91
CA ASP A 206 -13.85 2.09 -5.34
C ASP A 206 -13.75 3.60 -5.68
N LEU A 207 -13.10 4.38 -4.82
CA LEU A 207 -13.00 5.84 -4.93
C LEU A 207 -11.57 6.32 -5.12
N ASN A 208 -11.43 7.47 -5.80
CA ASN A 208 -10.18 8.23 -5.86
C ASN A 208 -10.35 9.57 -5.11
N LEU A 209 -9.67 9.68 -3.97
CA LEU A 209 -9.80 10.74 -2.98
C LEU A 209 -8.45 11.40 -2.68
N SER A 210 -7.81 11.90 -3.74
CA SER A 210 -6.59 12.73 -3.68
C SER A 210 -6.90 14.23 -3.59
N GLY A 211 -5.93 15.03 -3.15
CA GLY A 211 -6.06 16.50 -3.16
C GLY A 211 -6.98 17.07 -2.08
N ASN A 212 -7.13 16.37 -0.96
CA ASN A 212 -7.95 16.77 0.19
C ASN A 212 -7.14 16.77 1.50
N ASN A 213 -7.78 17.12 2.61
CA ASN A 213 -7.19 16.94 3.94
C ASN A 213 -8.22 16.64 5.06
N PRO A 214 -8.36 15.37 5.48
CA PRO A 214 -7.70 14.17 4.96
C PRO A 214 -8.34 13.69 3.65
N GLY A 215 -7.80 12.62 3.05
CA GLY A 215 -8.45 11.92 1.93
C GLY A 215 -9.75 11.22 2.35
N VAL A 216 -9.71 10.47 3.45
CA VAL A 216 -10.87 9.86 4.11
C VAL A 216 -10.84 10.21 5.60
N LEU A 217 -11.96 10.73 6.12
CA LEU A 217 -12.11 11.08 7.54
C LEU A 217 -13.16 10.21 8.22
N PHE A 218 -12.75 9.37 9.18
CA PHE A 218 -13.63 8.64 10.09
C PHE A 218 -13.47 9.19 11.52
N VAL A 219 -14.55 9.69 12.10
CA VAL A 219 -14.57 10.21 13.48
C VAL A 219 -15.75 9.61 14.24
N ASN A 220 -15.47 8.90 15.32
CA ASN A 220 -16.48 8.15 16.07
C ASN A 220 -17.35 7.25 15.15
N THR A 221 -16.69 6.60 14.19
CA THR A 221 -17.34 5.77 13.18
C THR A 221 -17.08 4.31 13.45
N ASN A 222 -18.13 3.49 13.47
CA ASN A 222 -18.02 2.12 13.95
C ASN A 222 -18.59 1.08 12.98
N ASN A 223 -18.10 -0.16 13.01
CA ASN A 223 -18.60 -1.27 12.18
C ASN A 223 -18.63 -0.94 10.69
N SER A 224 -17.68 -0.14 10.20
CA SER A 224 -17.65 0.40 8.84
C SER A 224 -16.46 -0.12 8.05
N ARG A 225 -16.45 0.09 6.73
CA ARG A 225 -15.45 -0.45 5.81
C ARG A 225 -14.90 0.61 4.86
N ILE A 226 -13.59 0.63 4.69
CA ILE A 226 -12.87 1.37 3.64
C ILE A 226 -12.15 0.33 2.77
N GLU A 227 -12.54 0.20 1.51
CA GLU A 227 -12.10 -0.88 0.61
C GLU A 227 -11.74 -0.36 -0.78
N ASN A 228 -10.58 -0.73 -1.33
CA ASN A 228 -10.21 -0.36 -2.70
C ASN A 228 -10.33 1.15 -2.98
N VAL A 229 -9.86 1.98 -2.04
CA VAL A 229 -9.82 3.44 -2.17
C VAL A 229 -8.38 3.87 -2.43
N ASN A 230 -8.22 4.77 -3.40
CA ASN A 230 -7.00 5.55 -3.54
C ASN A 230 -7.13 6.83 -2.70
N ALA A 231 -6.41 6.89 -1.58
CA ALA A 231 -6.32 8.04 -0.67
C ALA A 231 -4.91 8.65 -0.70
N SER A 232 -4.30 8.72 -1.89
CA SER A 232 -2.94 9.21 -2.12
C SER A 232 -2.89 10.72 -2.39
N TYR A 233 -1.71 11.32 -2.26
CA TYR A 233 -1.47 12.74 -2.58
C TYR A 233 -2.38 13.74 -1.83
N ASN A 234 -2.66 13.46 -0.55
CA ASN A 234 -3.36 14.38 0.34
C ASN A 234 -2.38 15.22 1.16
N SER A 235 -2.79 16.45 1.51
CA SER A 235 -1.86 17.45 2.07
C SER A 235 -1.46 17.24 3.53
N PHE A 236 -2.02 16.22 4.20
CA PHE A 236 -1.60 15.83 5.54
C PHE A 236 -1.79 14.34 5.81
N THR A 237 -3.03 13.84 5.71
CA THR A 237 -3.34 12.43 5.99
C THR A 237 -4.15 11.79 4.86
N GLY A 238 -3.78 10.57 4.47
CA GLY A 238 -4.56 9.77 3.54
C GLY A 238 -5.87 9.29 4.18
N ILE A 239 -5.77 8.35 5.12
CA ILE A 239 -6.90 7.85 5.92
C ILE A 239 -6.73 8.23 7.39
N HIS A 240 -7.69 8.95 7.95
CA HIS A 240 -7.66 9.42 9.34
C HIS A 240 -8.83 8.83 10.13
N MET A 241 -8.51 8.04 11.16
CA MET A 241 -9.48 7.39 12.05
C MET A 241 -9.31 7.88 13.48
N ILE A 242 -10.37 8.45 14.04
CA ILE A 242 -10.40 8.99 15.40
C ILE A 242 -11.59 8.39 16.14
N HIS A 243 -11.39 7.83 17.35
CA HIS A 243 -12.47 7.21 18.14
C HIS A 243 -13.29 6.16 17.38
N SER A 244 -12.71 5.53 16.37
CA SER A 244 -13.44 4.75 15.37
C SER A 244 -13.12 3.27 15.54
N ASN A 245 -14.14 2.46 15.87
CA ASN A 245 -13.94 1.09 16.35
C ASN A 245 -14.60 0.04 15.47
N ASN A 246 -14.07 -1.19 15.48
CA ASN A 246 -14.66 -2.32 14.74
C ASN A 246 -14.75 -2.08 13.23
N ASN A 247 -13.83 -1.31 12.65
CA ASN A 247 -13.82 -1.03 11.21
C ASN A 247 -12.83 -1.93 10.47
N THR A 248 -13.03 -2.06 9.17
CA THR A 248 -12.14 -2.76 8.25
C THR A 248 -11.56 -1.78 7.22
N VAL A 249 -10.24 -1.68 7.13
CA VAL A 249 -9.51 -0.90 6.12
C VAL A 249 -8.71 -1.88 5.27
N ILE A 250 -9.15 -2.13 4.04
CA ILE A 250 -8.63 -3.22 3.22
C ILE A 250 -8.33 -2.81 1.77
N GLU A 251 -7.21 -3.29 1.23
CA GLU A 251 -6.87 -3.15 -0.20
C GLU A 251 -6.85 -1.69 -0.68
N ASN A 252 -6.41 -0.74 0.16
CA ASN A 252 -6.34 0.68 -0.20
C ASN A 252 -4.93 1.08 -0.63
N ASP A 253 -4.85 2.07 -1.52
CA ASP A 253 -3.61 2.76 -1.90
C ASP A 253 -3.51 4.10 -1.14
N ILE A 254 -2.48 4.25 -0.31
CA ILE A 254 -2.31 5.39 0.61
C ILE A 254 -0.90 5.97 0.47
N VAL A 255 -0.59 6.50 -0.72
CA VAL A 255 0.78 6.81 -1.15
C VAL A 255 1.04 8.31 -1.21
N SER A 256 2.27 8.75 -0.93
CA SER A 256 2.74 10.14 -1.12
C SER A 256 1.85 11.23 -0.48
N ASN A 257 1.32 10.99 0.72
CA ASN A 257 0.69 12.02 1.55
C ASN A 257 1.75 12.75 2.36
N TYR A 258 1.51 14.04 2.61
CA TYR A 258 2.54 14.92 3.16
C TYR A 258 3.06 14.50 4.54
N TYR A 259 2.24 13.85 5.38
CA TYR A 259 2.63 13.54 6.75
C TYR A 259 2.29 12.10 7.17
N TYR A 260 1.01 11.75 7.29
CA TYR A 260 0.56 10.42 7.70
C TYR A 260 -0.11 9.68 6.54
N SER A 261 0.19 8.40 6.31
CA SER A 261 -0.62 7.60 5.39
C SER A 261 -1.94 7.22 6.07
N LEU A 262 -1.84 6.38 7.10
CA LEU A 262 -2.97 5.87 7.87
C LEU A 262 -2.73 6.22 9.34
N TYR A 263 -3.54 7.13 9.87
CA TYR A 263 -3.46 7.56 11.26
C TYR A 263 -4.66 7.08 12.06
N MET A 264 -4.40 6.31 13.12
CA MET A 264 -5.39 5.83 14.07
C MET A 264 -5.15 6.45 15.45
N TYR A 265 -6.19 7.10 15.98
CA TYR A 265 -6.19 7.66 17.33
C TYR A 265 -7.39 7.14 18.11
N ASN A 266 -7.15 6.57 19.30
CA ASN A 266 -8.20 6.08 20.20
C ASN A 266 -9.20 5.15 19.48
N SER A 267 -8.69 4.27 18.62
CA SER A 267 -9.49 3.47 17.68
C SER A 267 -9.21 1.98 17.91
N TYR A 268 -10.23 1.25 18.35
CA TYR A 268 -10.10 -0.11 18.88
C TYR A 268 -10.72 -1.17 17.97
N ASN A 269 -10.22 -2.40 18.05
CA ASN A 269 -10.82 -3.57 17.37
C ASN A 269 -10.94 -3.42 15.85
N ASN A 270 -10.04 -2.69 15.20
CA ASN A 270 -10.05 -2.52 13.75
C ASN A 270 -9.17 -3.56 13.06
N THR A 271 -9.51 -3.89 11.81
CA THR A 271 -8.71 -4.72 10.91
C THR A 271 -8.17 -3.86 9.77
N VAL A 272 -6.84 -3.83 9.62
CA VAL A 272 -6.15 -3.13 8.54
C VAL A 272 -5.38 -4.18 7.75
N ALA A 273 -5.82 -4.50 6.53
CA ALA A 273 -5.26 -5.62 5.77
C ALA A 273 -5.04 -5.34 4.29
N GLY A 274 -3.97 -5.90 3.71
CA GLY A 274 -3.76 -5.81 2.25
C GLY A 274 -3.57 -4.39 1.71
N ASN A 275 -3.29 -3.39 2.55
CA ASN A 275 -3.14 -2.00 2.11
C ASN A 275 -1.72 -1.74 1.62
N ASN A 276 -1.60 -0.86 0.63
CA ASN A 276 -0.35 -0.32 0.15
C ASN A 276 -0.13 1.08 0.72
N ILE A 277 0.83 1.21 1.64
CA ILE A 277 1.14 2.40 2.42
C ILE A 277 2.60 2.75 2.11
N ASP A 278 2.85 3.78 1.29
CA ASP A 278 4.20 4.01 0.72
C ASP A 278 4.53 5.50 0.53
N ASP A 279 5.80 5.89 0.61
CA ASP A 279 6.31 7.24 0.33
C ASP A 279 5.69 8.37 1.19
N ASN A 280 5.44 8.10 2.47
CA ASN A 280 4.93 9.10 3.43
C ASN A 280 5.93 9.31 4.58
N ASN A 281 5.91 10.46 5.27
CA ASN A 281 6.77 10.66 6.44
C ASN A 281 6.52 9.62 7.55
N TYR A 282 5.26 9.28 7.78
CA TYR A 282 4.82 8.22 8.68
C TYR A 282 3.85 7.30 7.93
N GLY A 283 4.17 6.01 7.86
CA GLY A 283 3.33 5.00 7.23
C GLY A 283 2.06 4.72 8.04
N LEU A 284 2.09 3.64 8.83
CA LEU A 284 1.04 3.27 9.76
C LEU A 284 1.32 3.84 11.16
N TYR A 285 0.52 4.83 11.57
CA TYR A 285 0.67 5.50 12.86
C TYR A 285 -0.52 5.20 13.78
N VAL A 286 -0.25 4.51 14.90
CA VAL A 286 -1.26 3.95 15.80
C VAL A 286 -1.04 4.49 17.21
N ARG A 287 -2.05 5.18 17.75
CA ARG A 287 -1.92 5.90 19.03
C ARG A 287 -3.15 5.67 19.92
N TYR A 288 -2.93 5.29 21.18
CA TYR A 288 -4.00 4.96 22.13
C TYR A 288 -5.02 3.95 21.60
N SER A 289 -4.59 3.04 20.73
CA SER A 289 -5.46 2.23 19.88
C SER A 289 -5.16 0.75 20.12
N ASP A 290 -5.94 0.14 20.99
CA ASP A 290 -5.75 -1.24 21.44
C ASP A 290 -6.54 -2.25 20.59
N ASP A 291 -6.15 -3.52 20.67
CA ASP A 291 -6.90 -4.66 20.12
C ASP A 291 -7.10 -4.61 18.58
N ASN A 292 -6.21 -3.96 17.83
CA ASN A 292 -6.27 -3.92 16.35
C ASN A 292 -5.45 -5.04 15.69
N THR A 293 -5.81 -5.38 14.46
CA THR A 293 -5.13 -6.40 13.63
C THR A 293 -4.59 -5.76 12.35
N PHE A 294 -3.28 -5.87 12.12
CA PHE A 294 -2.57 -5.36 10.96
C PHE A 294 -1.97 -6.53 10.19
N THR A 295 -2.49 -6.88 9.02
CA THR A 295 -2.06 -8.09 8.29
C THR A 295 -1.93 -7.94 6.78
N GLY A 296 -0.86 -8.47 6.18
CA GLY A 296 -0.73 -8.46 4.71
C GLY A 296 -0.54 -7.07 4.11
N ASN A 297 -0.17 -6.06 4.90
CA ASN A 297 0.05 -4.71 4.39
C ASN A 297 1.48 -4.56 3.85
N ASN A 298 1.63 -3.74 2.83
CA ASN A 298 2.93 -3.22 2.37
C ASN A 298 3.11 -1.83 2.95
N ILE A 299 4.04 -1.64 3.88
CA ILE A 299 4.20 -0.44 4.68
C ILE A 299 5.63 0.09 4.53
N ASP A 300 5.77 1.23 3.89
CA ASP A 300 7.03 1.95 3.73
C ASP A 300 6.83 3.43 4.09
N GLY A 301 7.61 3.92 5.04
CA GLY A 301 7.55 5.29 5.53
C GLY A 301 8.94 5.89 5.58
N LEU A 302 9.08 7.18 5.33
CA LEU A 302 10.38 7.85 5.29
C LEU A 302 11.02 7.92 6.70
N TRP A 303 10.24 8.29 7.73
CA TRP A 303 10.74 8.39 9.11
C TRP A 303 10.33 7.20 9.97
N TYR A 304 9.08 6.75 9.84
CA TYR A 304 8.56 5.59 10.55
C TYR A 304 7.64 4.80 9.62
N SER A 305 7.97 3.54 9.34
CA SER A 305 7.08 2.65 8.59
C SER A 305 5.88 2.25 9.48
N LEU A 306 6.13 1.66 10.65
CA LEU A 306 5.09 1.33 11.63
C LEU A 306 5.41 1.89 13.02
N PHE A 307 4.55 2.79 13.51
CA PHE A 307 4.67 3.41 14.83
C PHE A 307 3.45 3.11 15.72
N MET A 308 3.67 2.45 16.86
CA MET A 308 2.66 2.20 17.90
C MET A 308 3.03 2.94 19.19
N TYR A 309 2.07 3.70 19.75
CA TYR A 309 2.26 4.46 20.99
C TYR A 309 1.08 4.31 21.95
N TYR A 310 1.33 3.82 23.17
CA TYR A 310 0.29 3.47 24.16
C TYR A 310 -0.84 2.64 23.53
N SER A 311 -0.47 1.60 22.78
CA SER A 311 -1.38 0.79 21.98
C SER A 311 -1.09 -0.68 22.28
N ASP A 312 -1.92 -1.26 23.13
CA ASP A 312 -1.75 -2.59 23.71
C ASP A 312 -2.55 -3.65 22.94
N ASN A 313 -2.16 -4.93 23.09
CA ASN A 313 -2.90 -6.09 22.58
C ASN A 313 -3.16 -6.09 21.06
N ASN A 314 -2.36 -5.39 20.25
CA ASN A 314 -2.48 -5.42 18.80
C ASN A 314 -1.78 -6.64 18.19
N THR A 315 -2.23 -7.07 17.02
CA THR A 315 -1.59 -8.11 16.20
C THR A 315 -0.99 -7.50 14.95
N VAL A 316 0.30 -7.71 14.70
CA VAL A 316 1.01 -7.29 13.49
C VAL A 316 1.61 -8.55 12.86
N ALA A 317 0.99 -9.07 11.80
CA ALA A 317 1.44 -10.32 11.19
C ALA A 317 1.34 -10.37 9.67
N GLY A 318 2.33 -10.97 9.00
CA GLY A 318 2.29 -11.10 7.53
C GLY A 318 2.47 -9.78 6.79
N ASN A 319 3.07 -8.76 7.40
CA ASN A 319 3.27 -7.46 6.74
C ASN A 319 4.68 -7.35 6.14
N ASN A 320 4.78 -6.62 5.02
CA ASN A 320 6.06 -6.16 4.49
C ASN A 320 6.31 -4.75 5.03
N ILE A 321 7.39 -4.57 5.79
CA ILE A 321 7.76 -3.32 6.45
C ILE A 321 9.10 -2.85 5.87
N GLY A 322 9.02 -1.80 5.05
CA GLY A 322 10.12 -1.20 4.31
C GLY A 322 11.10 -0.41 5.19
N GLU A 323 12.20 0.00 4.57
CA GLU A 323 13.32 0.71 5.20
C GLU A 323 12.97 2.16 5.52
N SER A 324 13.13 2.53 6.78
CA SER A 324 12.94 3.89 7.28
C SER A 324 14.03 4.29 8.29
N ASP A 325 13.91 5.47 8.91
CA ASP A 325 14.74 5.80 10.07
C ASP A 325 14.39 4.94 11.30
N TYR A 326 13.13 4.50 11.41
CA TYR A 326 12.57 3.67 12.48
C TYR A 326 11.49 2.72 11.94
N ASP A 327 11.91 1.56 11.45
CA ASP A 327 11.06 0.64 10.66
C ASP A 327 9.85 0.16 11.47
N LEU A 328 10.13 -0.27 12.70
CA LEU A 328 9.13 -0.73 13.64
C LEU A 328 9.40 -0.15 15.03
N TYR A 329 8.53 0.75 15.47
CA TYR A 329 8.66 1.44 16.74
C TYR A 329 7.44 1.21 17.64
N VAL A 330 7.65 0.57 18.78
CA VAL A 330 6.59 0.16 19.72
C VAL A 330 6.87 0.74 21.10
N SER A 331 6.17 1.80 21.47
CA SER A 331 6.54 2.63 22.62
C SER A 331 5.40 2.78 23.63
N TYR A 332 5.71 2.49 24.90
CA TYR A 332 4.73 2.43 25.98
C TYR A 332 3.55 1.48 25.68
N SER A 333 3.81 0.45 24.89
CA SER A 333 2.84 -0.53 24.41
C SER A 333 3.27 -1.95 24.82
N LYS A 334 2.33 -2.76 25.30
CA LYS A 334 2.55 -4.13 25.77
C LYS A 334 1.55 -5.13 25.17
N ASN A 335 1.88 -6.41 25.31
CA ASN A 335 1.05 -7.54 24.89
C ASN A 335 0.70 -7.52 23.39
N ASN A 336 1.46 -6.81 22.56
CA ASN A 336 1.31 -6.90 21.12
C ASN A 336 1.92 -8.21 20.62
N SER A 337 1.29 -8.82 19.61
CA SER A 337 1.76 -10.03 18.93
C SER A 337 2.30 -9.66 17.55
N ILE A 338 3.62 -9.69 17.41
CA ILE A 338 4.34 -9.22 16.22
C ILE A 338 5.13 -10.39 15.64
N TYR A 339 4.62 -11.03 14.59
CA TYR A 339 5.23 -12.24 14.04
C TYR A 339 4.99 -12.38 12.55
N ASP A 340 5.82 -13.16 11.85
CA ASP A 340 5.68 -13.42 10.42
C ASP A 340 5.65 -12.15 9.56
N ASN A 341 6.40 -11.12 9.96
CA ASN A 341 6.57 -9.90 9.16
C ASN A 341 7.92 -9.94 8.45
N TYR A 342 7.99 -9.36 7.25
CA TYR A 342 9.24 -9.10 6.54
C TYR A 342 9.70 -7.68 6.85
N ILE A 343 10.80 -7.53 7.59
CA ILE A 343 11.26 -6.24 8.10
C ILE A 343 12.62 -5.92 7.47
N VAL A 344 12.67 -4.87 6.66
CA VAL A 344 13.89 -4.47 5.93
C VAL A 344 14.71 -3.48 6.74
N ASN A 345 16.01 -3.78 6.84
CA ASN A 345 17.03 -2.92 7.42
C ASN A 345 16.64 -2.42 8.81
N PRO A 346 16.48 -3.32 9.80
CA PRO A 346 16.11 -2.98 11.17
C PRO A 346 17.25 -2.17 11.81
N LYS A 347 17.37 -0.89 11.47
CA LYS A 347 18.39 -0.01 12.05
C LYS A 347 18.17 0.07 13.56
N LYS A 348 16.90 0.14 13.97
CA LYS A 348 16.44 0.27 15.36
C LYS A 348 14.98 -0.18 15.56
N PRO A 349 14.63 -1.48 15.47
CA PRO A 349 13.39 -1.95 16.08
C PRO A 349 13.45 -1.57 17.55
N ALA A 350 12.56 -0.69 17.99
CA ALA A 350 12.70 -0.02 19.27
C ALA A 350 11.47 -0.24 20.12
N VAL A 351 11.67 -0.95 21.22
CA VAL A 351 10.73 -0.99 22.33
C VAL A 351 11.25 -0.09 23.44
N TYR A 352 10.49 0.94 23.79
CA TYR A 352 10.87 1.87 24.86
C TYR A 352 10.42 1.34 26.23
N GLY A 353 11.35 1.26 27.19
CA GLY A 353 11.07 0.88 28.58
C GLY A 353 11.07 -0.63 28.83
N THR A 354 10.32 -1.09 29.83
CA THR A 354 10.24 -2.50 30.26
C THR A 354 8.97 -3.20 29.79
N TYR A 355 8.27 -2.63 28.80
CA TYR A 355 7.05 -3.20 28.24
C TYR A 355 7.39 -4.44 27.38
N THR A 356 6.63 -5.52 27.57
CA THR A 356 6.84 -6.82 26.92
C THR A 356 5.86 -7.02 25.78
N ASN A 357 6.36 -7.48 24.63
CA ASN A 357 5.58 -7.89 23.47
C ASN A 357 6.05 -9.28 23.02
N ALA A 358 5.18 -10.02 22.33
CA ALA A 358 5.52 -11.31 21.73
C ALA A 358 6.03 -11.07 20.30
N TRP A 359 7.27 -11.48 20.03
CA TRP A 359 7.93 -11.28 18.73
C TRP A 359 7.95 -12.54 17.85
N ASN A 360 7.26 -13.58 18.31
CA ASN A 360 7.04 -14.82 17.60
C ASN A 360 5.79 -15.51 18.15
N THR A 361 5.19 -16.37 17.34
CA THR A 361 4.19 -17.35 17.78
C THR A 361 4.85 -18.72 17.98
N SER A 362 4.09 -19.73 18.40
CA SER A 362 4.53 -21.12 18.36
C SER A 362 4.68 -21.59 16.92
N LYS A 363 5.69 -22.42 16.63
CA LYS A 363 5.87 -23.06 15.31
C LYS A 363 4.57 -23.70 14.83
N THR A 364 4.00 -23.12 13.78
CA THR A 364 2.69 -23.50 13.24
C THR A 364 2.83 -23.80 11.75
N SER A 365 2.22 -24.89 11.28
CA SER A 365 2.24 -25.19 9.84
C SER A 365 1.40 -24.18 9.07
N GLY A 366 1.95 -23.63 7.99
CA GLY A 366 1.35 -22.60 7.16
C GLY A 366 2.43 -21.86 6.36
N THR A 367 2.08 -21.34 5.18
CA THR A 367 3.02 -20.54 4.39
C THR A 367 3.29 -19.21 5.11
N ASN A 368 4.55 -18.97 5.44
CA ASN A 368 5.02 -17.74 6.09
C ASN A 368 5.35 -16.65 5.05
N ILE A 369 5.77 -15.47 5.52
CA ILE A 369 5.98 -14.27 4.70
C ILE A 369 7.08 -14.41 3.63
N ILE A 370 8.02 -15.35 3.79
CA ILE A 370 9.05 -15.66 2.79
C ILE A 370 8.72 -16.88 1.92
N GLY A 371 7.52 -17.47 2.09
CA GLY A 371 7.01 -18.57 1.28
C GLY A 371 7.30 -19.98 1.83
N ASP A 372 7.86 -20.07 3.04
CA ASP A 372 8.25 -21.33 3.69
C ASP A 372 7.10 -21.91 4.55
N PRO A 373 7.10 -23.23 4.86
CA PRO A 373 5.91 -23.94 5.33
C PRO A 373 5.60 -23.83 6.83
N TYR A 374 6.35 -23.02 7.58
CA TYR A 374 6.14 -22.81 9.01
C TYR A 374 6.12 -21.33 9.39
N ILE A 375 5.06 -20.93 10.08
CA ILE A 375 4.90 -19.62 10.72
C ILE A 375 5.53 -19.69 12.12
N GLY A 376 6.28 -18.65 12.49
CA GLY A 376 6.95 -18.54 13.79
C GLY A 376 7.22 -17.09 14.17
N GLY A 377 8.46 -16.62 14.02
CA GLY A 377 8.90 -15.24 14.27
C GLY A 377 8.91 -14.38 13.02
N ASN A 378 9.69 -13.31 13.01
CA ASN A 378 9.79 -12.36 11.90
C ASN A 378 11.03 -12.64 11.04
N TYR A 379 11.02 -12.12 9.81
CA TYR A 379 12.18 -12.10 8.93
C TYR A 379 12.88 -10.75 9.02
N TRP A 380 14.13 -10.75 9.51
CA TRP A 380 14.94 -9.56 9.77
C TRP A 380 15.98 -9.38 8.65
N ALA A 381 15.58 -8.72 7.57
CA ALA A 381 16.37 -8.50 6.36
C ALA A 381 17.25 -7.25 6.44
N ASP A 382 18.21 -7.11 5.53
CA ASP A 382 18.99 -5.90 5.29
C ASP A 382 19.05 -5.63 3.78
N SER A 383 19.07 -4.37 3.37
CA SER A 383 19.05 -4.03 1.94
C SER A 383 20.31 -4.48 1.17
N ALA A 384 21.41 -4.79 1.86
CA ALA A 384 22.60 -5.40 1.26
C ALA A 384 22.57 -6.94 1.24
N GLY A 385 21.49 -7.58 1.71
CA GLY A 385 21.37 -9.05 1.80
C GLY A 385 22.17 -9.65 2.96
N THR A 386 22.47 -8.84 3.99
CA THR A 386 23.34 -9.22 5.11
C THR A 386 22.64 -9.20 6.47
N GLY A 387 21.31 -9.15 6.46
CA GLY A 387 20.46 -9.10 7.63
C GLY A 387 20.59 -10.35 8.48
N PHE A 388 20.02 -10.28 9.68
CA PHE A 388 20.10 -11.38 10.63
C PHE A 388 19.49 -12.66 10.05
N SER A 389 18.27 -12.57 9.52
CA SER A 389 17.58 -13.72 8.93
C SER A 389 18.25 -14.24 7.68
N GLU A 390 18.91 -13.37 6.91
CA GLU A 390 19.63 -13.75 5.68
C GLU A 390 20.93 -14.51 5.98
N THR A 391 21.57 -14.21 7.12
CA THR A 391 22.90 -14.72 7.45
C THR A 391 22.93 -15.71 8.61
N CYS A 392 21.83 -15.88 9.36
CA CYS A 392 21.76 -16.79 10.50
C CYS A 392 22.00 -18.25 10.11
N THR A 393 22.24 -19.09 11.12
CA THR A 393 22.34 -20.54 10.95
C THR A 393 20.99 -21.19 11.25
N ASP A 394 20.59 -22.15 10.43
CA ASP A 394 19.45 -23.05 10.63
C ASP A 394 20.00 -24.48 10.45
N SER A 395 20.51 -25.05 11.54
CA SER A 395 21.28 -26.31 11.49
C SER A 395 20.37 -27.52 11.31
N ASP A 396 19.15 -27.48 11.85
CA ASP A 396 18.17 -28.55 11.75
C ASP A 396 17.22 -28.39 10.53
N ASN A 397 17.40 -27.32 9.74
CA ASN A 397 16.62 -26.99 8.55
C ASN A 397 15.13 -26.98 8.87
N ASP A 398 14.77 -26.31 9.94
CA ASP A 398 13.41 -26.31 10.47
C ASP A 398 12.61 -25.05 10.12
N GLY A 399 13.24 -24.06 9.49
CA GLY A 399 12.65 -22.80 9.03
C GLY A 399 13.08 -21.59 9.84
N PHE A 400 13.76 -21.80 10.96
CA PHE A 400 14.09 -20.75 11.91
C PHE A 400 15.58 -20.66 12.17
N CYS A 401 16.04 -19.47 12.56
CA CYS A 401 17.40 -19.28 13.02
C CYS A 401 17.61 -20.01 14.37
N ASP A 402 18.72 -20.74 14.51
CA ASP A 402 19.10 -21.43 15.76
C ASP A 402 19.31 -20.44 16.93
N THR A 403 19.66 -19.19 16.61
CA THR A 403 19.87 -18.10 17.57
C THR A 403 18.68 -17.14 17.56
N PRO A 404 18.19 -16.68 18.72
CA PRO A 404 17.10 -15.72 18.80
C PRO A 404 17.56 -14.32 18.36
N TYR A 405 16.64 -13.52 17.84
CA TYR A 405 16.87 -12.10 17.57
C TYR A 405 16.47 -11.26 18.79
N VAL A 406 17.46 -10.61 19.42
CA VAL A 406 17.28 -9.87 20.68
C VAL A 406 17.11 -8.39 20.38
N ILE A 407 15.91 -7.87 20.62
CA ILE A 407 15.61 -6.43 20.49
C ILE A 407 16.03 -5.70 21.77
N ASN A 408 15.62 -6.25 22.92
CA ASN A 408 16.13 -5.88 24.24
C ASN A 408 15.89 -7.02 25.25
N SER A 409 16.25 -6.81 26.52
CA SER A 409 16.13 -7.84 27.58
C SER A 409 14.73 -8.40 27.83
N TYR A 410 13.68 -7.74 27.33
CA TYR A 410 12.27 -8.10 27.53
C TYR A 410 11.55 -8.46 26.22
N ASN A 411 12.20 -8.27 25.08
CA ASN A 411 11.62 -8.36 23.75
C ASN A 411 12.59 -9.15 22.87
N ILE A 412 12.27 -10.43 22.67
CA ILE A 412 13.11 -11.40 21.99
C ILE A 412 12.21 -12.17 21.03
N ASP A 413 12.64 -12.24 19.77
CA ASP A 413 12.11 -13.16 18.78
C ASP A 413 12.85 -14.48 18.92
N TYR A 414 12.15 -15.51 19.41
CA TYR A 414 12.73 -16.84 19.65
C TYR A 414 12.67 -17.76 18.43
N LEU A 415 11.91 -17.41 17.39
CA LEU A 415 11.82 -18.19 16.16
C LEU A 415 12.02 -17.28 14.93
N PRO A 416 13.12 -16.51 14.83
CA PRO A 416 13.32 -15.66 13.66
C PRO A 416 13.34 -16.53 12.41
N LEU A 417 12.66 -16.10 11.35
CA LEU A 417 12.64 -16.83 10.09
C LEU A 417 14.04 -16.87 9.48
N SER A 418 14.45 -18.02 8.95
CA SER A 418 15.77 -18.21 8.33
C SER A 418 15.68 -18.13 6.81
N GLY A 419 16.43 -17.22 6.20
CA GLY A 419 16.58 -17.13 4.74
C GLY A 419 17.46 -18.24 4.16
N LYS A 420 18.07 -19.06 5.03
CA LYS A 420 18.82 -20.25 4.63
C LYS A 420 17.98 -21.51 4.68
N TYR A 421 16.72 -21.41 5.05
CA TYR A 421 15.81 -22.53 5.01
C TYR A 421 15.74 -23.07 3.60
N ALA A 422 16.22 -24.30 3.44
CA ALA A 422 16.24 -24.97 2.16
C ALA A 422 15.90 -26.44 2.40
N PRO A 423 14.63 -26.73 2.71
CA PRO A 423 14.20 -28.08 2.96
C PRO A 423 14.40 -28.89 1.68
N LEU A 424 14.74 -30.15 1.87
CA LEU A 424 14.76 -31.09 0.77
C LEU A 424 13.31 -31.38 0.38
N HIS A 425 12.92 -30.95 -0.81
CA HIS A 425 11.67 -31.33 -1.43
C HIS A 425 11.86 -32.61 -2.22
N THR A 426 10.80 -33.40 -2.28
CA THR A 426 10.76 -34.61 -3.09
C THR A 426 9.66 -34.49 -4.13
N LEU A 427 10.01 -34.73 -5.40
CA LEU A 427 9.10 -34.75 -6.52
C LEU A 427 9.12 -36.13 -7.18
N SER A 428 7.94 -36.71 -7.40
CA SER A 428 7.80 -37.98 -8.10
C SER A 428 7.24 -37.75 -9.50
N ILE A 429 7.95 -38.26 -10.51
CA ILE A 429 7.65 -38.10 -11.93
C ILE A 429 7.46 -39.49 -12.53
N ASP A 430 6.29 -39.77 -13.08
CA ASP A 430 6.04 -41.00 -13.80
C ASP A 430 6.59 -40.92 -15.22
N LEU A 431 7.42 -41.91 -15.58
CA LEU A 431 8.05 -42.06 -16.89
C LEU A 431 7.47 -43.29 -17.58
N TYR A 432 7.01 -43.09 -18.81
CA TYR A 432 6.26 -44.07 -19.58
C TYR A 432 7.12 -44.64 -20.69
N LYS A 433 7.03 -45.96 -20.87
CA LYS A 433 7.47 -46.73 -22.03
C LYS A 433 6.26 -46.99 -22.93
N ILE A 434 6.47 -47.02 -24.24
CA ILE A 434 5.47 -47.51 -25.21
C ILE A 434 5.87 -48.87 -25.77
N GLN A 435 4.88 -49.66 -26.19
CA GLN A 435 4.99 -51.11 -26.42
C GLN A 435 6.10 -51.49 -27.42
N ASP A 436 6.40 -50.62 -28.40
CA ASP A 436 7.32 -50.88 -29.52
C ASP A 436 8.50 -49.89 -29.63
N ASN A 437 8.68 -48.96 -28.68
CA ASN A 437 9.81 -47.99 -28.71
C ASN A 437 10.24 -47.58 -27.29
N THR A 438 11.42 -46.96 -27.14
CA THR A 438 11.77 -46.28 -25.88
C THR A 438 10.83 -45.07 -25.73
N GLY A 439 10.03 -45.04 -24.67
CA GLY A 439 9.02 -43.98 -24.50
C GLY A 439 9.70 -42.69 -24.08
N LEU A 440 9.45 -41.59 -24.80
CA LEU A 440 10.01 -40.27 -24.49
C LEU A 440 9.16 -39.59 -23.42
N ASN A 441 9.83 -38.98 -22.45
CA ASN A 441 9.23 -38.26 -21.34
C ASN A 441 9.93 -36.90 -21.23
N LEU A 442 9.16 -35.81 -21.24
CA LEU A 442 9.73 -34.47 -21.17
C LEU A 442 9.74 -34.00 -19.72
N ILE A 443 10.90 -34.10 -19.08
CA ILE A 443 11.08 -33.73 -17.68
C ILE A 443 11.77 -32.38 -17.56
N THR A 444 11.74 -31.83 -16.37
CA THR A 444 12.60 -30.72 -15.95
C THR A 444 13.27 -31.04 -14.63
N LEU A 445 14.24 -30.20 -14.28
CA LEU A 445 14.97 -30.24 -13.03
C LEU A 445 14.53 -29.03 -12.17
N PRO A 446 13.35 -29.10 -11.52
CA PRO A 446 12.74 -27.97 -10.81
C PRO A 446 13.28 -27.76 -9.38
N LEU A 447 14.23 -28.61 -8.97
CA LEU A 447 14.87 -28.61 -7.66
C LEU A 447 16.39 -28.59 -7.88
N ASN A 448 17.10 -27.77 -7.11
CA ASN A 448 18.56 -27.80 -7.05
C ASN A 448 19.00 -29.20 -6.58
N HIS A 449 19.69 -29.90 -7.47
CA HIS A 449 20.01 -31.32 -7.36
C HIS A 449 21.51 -31.60 -7.47
N SER A 450 21.92 -32.83 -7.19
CA SER A 450 23.33 -33.25 -7.27
C SER A 450 23.77 -33.75 -8.65
N PHE A 451 22.87 -33.86 -9.64
CA PHE A 451 23.21 -34.38 -10.98
C PHE A 451 23.90 -33.30 -11.82
N THR A 452 25.13 -33.53 -12.26
CA THR A 452 25.88 -32.52 -13.02
C THR A 452 25.95 -32.79 -14.52
N THR A 453 25.79 -34.05 -14.96
CA THR A 453 25.87 -34.45 -16.38
C THR A 453 24.74 -35.39 -16.78
N ALA A 454 24.49 -35.50 -18.09
CA ALA A 454 23.50 -36.40 -18.68
C ALA A 454 23.71 -37.86 -18.25
N GLU A 455 24.96 -38.34 -18.21
CA GLU A 455 25.31 -39.68 -17.74
C GLU A 455 25.05 -39.85 -16.23
N ASN A 456 25.23 -38.78 -15.43
CA ASN A 456 24.91 -38.79 -14.00
C ASN A 456 23.39 -38.93 -13.78
N LEU A 457 22.59 -38.22 -14.56
CA LEU A 457 21.12 -38.33 -14.52
C LEU A 457 20.65 -39.71 -15.00
N CYS A 458 21.22 -40.24 -16.09
CA CYS A 458 20.96 -41.60 -16.59
C CYS A 458 21.07 -42.66 -15.46
N LYS A 459 22.11 -42.59 -14.64
CA LYS A 459 22.35 -43.54 -13.55
C LYS A 459 21.33 -43.45 -12.41
N ASN A 460 20.65 -42.32 -12.29
CA ASN A 460 19.68 -42.05 -11.22
C ASN A 460 18.23 -42.27 -11.64
N ILE A 461 17.96 -42.43 -12.94
CA ILE A 461 16.65 -42.81 -13.46
C ILE A 461 16.67 -44.30 -13.80
N THR A 462 15.90 -45.10 -13.06
CA THR A 462 15.80 -46.53 -13.34
C THR A 462 15.27 -46.76 -14.77
N HIS A 463 15.86 -47.70 -15.50
CA HIS A 463 15.49 -48.03 -16.89
C HIS A 463 15.69 -46.91 -17.94
N ALA A 464 16.41 -45.82 -17.61
CA ALA A 464 16.77 -44.80 -18.60
C ALA A 464 17.68 -45.36 -19.71
N ASN A 465 17.43 -44.90 -20.94
CA ASN A 465 18.15 -45.33 -22.15
C ASN A 465 18.88 -44.17 -22.84
N THR A 466 18.29 -42.98 -22.85
CA THR A 466 18.88 -41.79 -23.50
C THR A 466 18.34 -40.54 -22.83
N ILE A 467 19.21 -39.56 -22.57
CA ILE A 467 18.87 -38.20 -22.15
C ILE A 467 19.12 -37.27 -23.33
N THR A 468 18.16 -36.42 -23.65
CA THR A 468 18.23 -35.56 -24.83
C THR A 468 17.92 -34.11 -24.45
N LEU A 469 18.83 -33.22 -24.83
CA LEU A 469 18.72 -31.77 -24.70
C LEU A 469 18.21 -31.15 -26.00
N TRP A 470 17.42 -30.08 -25.90
CA TRP A 470 17.10 -29.19 -27.02
C TRP A 470 18.03 -27.98 -27.03
N ASN A 471 18.78 -27.77 -28.11
CA ASN A 471 19.59 -26.56 -28.27
C ASN A 471 18.77 -25.46 -28.96
N PRO A 472 18.42 -24.36 -28.26
CA PRO A 472 17.57 -23.31 -28.83
C PRO A 472 18.28 -22.49 -29.92
N THR A 473 19.61 -22.38 -29.89
CA THR A 473 20.37 -21.64 -30.90
C THR A 473 20.40 -22.37 -32.24
N THR A 474 20.66 -23.69 -32.22
CA THR A 474 20.73 -24.49 -33.45
C THR A 474 19.38 -25.10 -33.84
N GLN A 475 18.40 -25.10 -32.93
CA GLN A 475 17.10 -25.76 -33.06
C GLN A 475 17.25 -27.25 -33.39
N GLN A 476 18.13 -27.94 -32.65
CA GLN A 476 18.45 -29.36 -32.83
C GLN A 476 18.49 -30.09 -31.49
N TYR A 477 18.19 -31.39 -31.53
CA TYR A 477 18.33 -32.29 -30.38
C TYR A 477 19.76 -32.81 -30.27
N ILE A 478 20.27 -32.84 -29.04
CA ILE A 478 21.57 -33.43 -28.68
C ILE A 478 21.28 -34.57 -27.72
N GLY A 479 21.55 -35.81 -28.16
CA GLY A 479 21.23 -37.03 -27.41
C GLY A 479 22.47 -37.69 -26.81
N HIS A 480 22.37 -38.05 -25.55
CA HIS A 480 23.35 -38.84 -24.80
C HIS A 480 22.81 -40.24 -24.52
N PRO A 481 23.33 -41.30 -25.19
CA PRO A 481 22.99 -42.68 -24.85
C PRO A 481 23.59 -43.07 -23.50
N CYS A 482 22.75 -43.56 -22.58
CA CYS A 482 23.18 -43.91 -21.22
C CYS A 482 24.24 -45.02 -21.21
N ASN A 483 25.13 -44.98 -20.23
CA ASN A 483 26.29 -45.88 -20.07
C ASN A 483 27.35 -45.75 -21.18
N THR A 484 27.43 -44.58 -21.82
CA THR A 484 28.47 -44.26 -22.81
C THR A 484 29.16 -42.95 -22.44
N SER A 485 30.27 -42.61 -23.09
CA SER A 485 30.87 -41.27 -23.00
C SER A 485 30.45 -40.36 -24.15
N PHE A 486 29.55 -40.82 -25.02
CA PHE A 486 29.19 -40.10 -26.23
C PHE A 486 28.25 -38.94 -25.89
N SER A 487 28.65 -37.72 -26.23
CA SER A 487 27.82 -36.52 -26.08
C SER A 487 27.28 -36.30 -24.65
N ASP A 488 28.08 -36.62 -23.63
CA ASP A 488 27.74 -36.32 -22.23
C ASP A 488 27.83 -34.80 -21.99
N PHE A 489 26.68 -34.16 -21.79
CA PHE A 489 26.56 -32.71 -21.60
C PHE A 489 26.23 -32.36 -20.16
N THR A 490 26.60 -31.14 -19.75
CA THR A 490 26.25 -30.58 -18.44
C THR A 490 24.76 -30.31 -18.35
N LEU A 491 24.17 -30.58 -17.18
CA LEU A 491 22.78 -30.24 -16.89
C LEU A 491 22.70 -28.84 -16.28
N GLU A 492 21.63 -28.15 -16.61
CA GLU A 492 21.29 -26.82 -16.13
C GLU A 492 19.93 -26.90 -15.43
N ASP A 493 19.90 -26.37 -14.22
CA ASP A 493 18.69 -26.26 -13.42
C ASP A 493 17.62 -25.42 -14.18
N GLY A 494 16.35 -25.82 -14.11
CA GLY A 494 15.25 -25.13 -14.82
C GLY A 494 15.20 -25.34 -16.34
N GLN A 495 16.14 -26.08 -16.93
CA GLN A 495 16.06 -26.53 -18.32
C GLN A 495 15.26 -27.83 -18.43
N GLY A 496 14.57 -28.03 -19.56
CA GLY A 496 13.86 -29.29 -19.85
C GLY A 496 14.73 -30.29 -20.61
N TYR A 497 14.48 -31.58 -20.37
CA TYR A 497 15.18 -32.70 -20.98
C TYR A 497 14.20 -33.79 -21.38
N PHE A 498 14.45 -34.43 -22.51
CA PHE A 498 13.76 -35.68 -22.86
C PHE A 498 14.51 -36.87 -22.26
N VAL A 499 13.76 -37.74 -21.59
CA VAL A 499 14.26 -39.01 -21.06
C VAL A 499 13.52 -40.14 -21.75
N SER A 500 14.27 -41.02 -22.41
CA SER A 500 13.73 -42.26 -22.92
C SER A 500 13.91 -43.39 -21.90
N VAL A 501 12.84 -44.16 -21.64
CA VAL A 501 12.89 -45.31 -20.71
C VAL A 501 12.54 -46.61 -21.42
N THR A 502 13.13 -47.71 -20.96
CA THR A 502 12.90 -49.07 -21.50
C THR A 502 11.74 -49.81 -20.81
N GLN A 503 11.28 -49.31 -19.67
CA GLN A 503 10.13 -49.79 -18.89
C GLN A 503 9.47 -48.60 -18.17
N ASN A 504 8.17 -48.69 -17.88
CA ASN A 504 7.51 -47.68 -17.04
C ASN A 504 8.19 -47.66 -15.66
N THR A 505 8.43 -46.46 -15.15
CA THR A 505 9.04 -46.27 -13.84
C THR A 505 8.55 -44.96 -13.24
N THR A 506 8.65 -44.81 -11.93
CA THR A 506 8.54 -43.52 -11.26
C THR A 506 9.95 -43.08 -10.88
N TRP A 507 10.31 -41.85 -11.20
CA TRP A 507 11.56 -41.23 -10.79
C TRP A 507 11.30 -40.24 -9.67
N THR A 508 12.02 -40.40 -8.56
CA THR A 508 11.92 -39.52 -7.40
C THR A 508 13.14 -38.60 -7.36
N LEU A 509 12.91 -37.32 -7.65
CA LEU A 509 13.90 -36.26 -7.53
C LEU A 509 13.82 -35.67 -6.11
N THR A 510 14.93 -35.64 -5.38
CA THR A 510 15.02 -34.93 -4.10
C THR A 510 16.06 -33.82 -4.21
N GLY A 511 15.69 -32.61 -3.81
CA GLY A 511 16.55 -31.43 -3.93
C GLY A 511 15.93 -30.20 -3.26
N LYS A 512 16.66 -29.09 -3.25
CA LYS A 512 16.17 -27.82 -2.68
C LYS A 512 15.29 -27.09 -3.70
N LYS A 513 14.32 -26.28 -3.26
CA LYS A 513 13.56 -25.41 -4.18
C LYS A 513 14.54 -24.57 -5.00
N LEU A 514 14.32 -24.51 -6.30
CA LEU A 514 15.20 -23.82 -7.21
C LEU A 514 14.79 -22.34 -7.33
N ALA A 515 15.67 -21.44 -6.91
CA ALA A 515 15.57 -20.02 -7.24
C ALA A 515 16.23 -19.81 -8.61
N LEU A 516 15.42 -19.61 -9.66
CA LEU A 516 15.92 -19.48 -11.02
C LEU A 516 16.29 -18.03 -11.32
N PRO A 517 17.50 -17.75 -11.87
CA PRO A 517 17.78 -16.45 -12.47
C PRO A 517 16.91 -16.23 -13.72
N PRO A 518 16.87 -14.99 -14.26
CA PRO A 518 16.22 -14.71 -15.54
C PRO A 518 16.73 -15.65 -16.66
N ILE A 519 15.81 -16.33 -17.36
CA ILE A 519 16.09 -17.26 -18.46
C ILE A 519 15.91 -16.53 -19.79
N ASP A 520 16.96 -16.47 -20.60
CA ASP A 520 16.88 -15.89 -21.94
C ASP A 520 16.15 -16.82 -22.91
N LEU A 521 15.11 -16.28 -23.55
CA LEU A 521 14.33 -16.94 -24.58
C LEU A 521 14.65 -16.32 -25.93
N ILE A 522 15.11 -17.17 -26.85
CA ILE A 522 15.66 -16.74 -28.13
C ILE A 522 14.60 -16.91 -29.22
N LYS A 523 14.35 -15.85 -29.97
CA LYS A 523 13.68 -15.91 -31.26
C LYS A 523 14.67 -16.39 -32.32
N HIS A 524 14.36 -17.50 -32.98
CA HIS A 524 15.12 -17.90 -34.15
C HIS A 524 14.71 -17.04 -35.37
N PRO A 525 15.66 -16.51 -36.18
CA PRO A 525 15.35 -15.60 -37.29
C PRO A 525 14.37 -16.18 -38.33
N ASP A 526 14.54 -17.46 -38.67
CA ASP A 526 13.81 -18.14 -39.76
C ASP A 526 12.94 -19.34 -39.32
N LYS A 527 12.75 -19.55 -38.00
CA LYS A 527 11.98 -20.68 -37.44
C LYS A 527 11.09 -20.20 -36.30
N THR A 528 10.25 -21.09 -35.77
CA THR A 528 9.32 -20.79 -34.66
C THR A 528 9.99 -20.39 -33.34
N GLY A 529 11.32 -20.46 -33.20
CA GLY A 529 12.04 -19.97 -32.02
C GLY A 529 11.67 -20.71 -30.74
N LEU A 530 11.78 -22.04 -30.75
CA LEU A 530 11.39 -22.88 -29.60
C LEU A 530 12.47 -22.85 -28.52
N ASN A 531 12.05 -22.56 -27.29
CA ASN A 531 12.85 -22.56 -26.07
C ASN A 531 12.27 -23.60 -25.11
N LEU A 532 13.11 -24.46 -24.53
CA LEU A 532 12.67 -25.52 -23.64
C LEU A 532 12.92 -25.11 -22.19
N ILE A 533 11.85 -24.90 -21.44
CA ILE A 533 11.89 -24.39 -20.07
C ILE A 533 11.25 -25.37 -19.08
N GLY A 534 11.61 -25.20 -17.80
CA GLY A 534 10.97 -25.84 -16.67
C GLY A 534 10.48 -24.86 -15.63
N LEU A 535 9.46 -25.27 -14.89
CA LEU A 535 8.91 -24.50 -13.80
C LEU A 535 9.65 -24.83 -12.50
N PRO A 536 9.96 -23.85 -11.65
CA PRO A 536 10.44 -24.13 -10.30
C PRO A 536 9.37 -24.86 -9.49
N TYR A 537 9.80 -25.60 -8.47
CA TYR A 537 8.89 -26.28 -7.55
C TYR A 537 8.00 -25.25 -6.82
N SER A 538 6.72 -25.15 -7.21
CA SER A 538 5.74 -24.32 -6.52
C SER A 538 4.99 -25.13 -5.46
N SER A 539 4.93 -24.58 -4.23
CA SER A 539 4.20 -25.11 -3.08
C SER A 539 2.76 -24.56 -2.99
N THR A 540 2.33 -23.67 -3.88
CA THR A 540 0.99 -23.06 -3.82
C THR A 540 -0.08 -23.90 -4.54
N VAL A 541 -1.26 -23.98 -3.92
CA VAL A 541 -2.35 -24.93 -4.22
C VAL A 541 -3.14 -24.57 -5.50
N THR A 542 -2.73 -23.58 -6.28
CA THR A 542 -3.40 -23.18 -7.53
C THR A 542 -2.64 -23.65 -8.77
N PRO A 543 -3.26 -24.44 -9.67
CA PRO A 543 -2.58 -24.91 -10.87
C PRO A 543 -2.26 -23.74 -11.82
N PHE A 544 -0.97 -23.53 -12.07
CA PHE A 544 -0.49 -22.58 -13.07
C PHE A 544 -0.86 -23.12 -14.46
N THR A 545 -1.44 -22.30 -15.35
CA THR A 545 -1.96 -22.75 -16.66
C THR A 545 -1.07 -22.28 -17.81
N ALA A 546 -1.17 -22.93 -18.98
CA ALA A 546 -0.43 -22.54 -20.19
C ALA A 546 -0.66 -21.06 -20.57
N GLU A 547 -1.91 -20.58 -20.46
CA GLU A 547 -2.25 -19.16 -20.67
C GLU A 547 -1.71 -18.26 -19.54
N GLY A 548 -1.59 -18.79 -18.31
CA GLY A 548 -0.89 -18.11 -17.22
C GLY A 548 0.59 -17.90 -17.53
N LEU A 549 1.26 -18.93 -18.05
CA LEU A 549 2.65 -18.86 -18.47
C LEU A 549 2.86 -17.92 -19.67
N CYS A 550 1.95 -17.93 -20.66
CA CYS A 550 1.95 -16.96 -21.75
C CYS A 550 1.93 -15.50 -21.26
N ARG A 551 1.11 -15.20 -20.24
CA ARG A 551 1.02 -13.86 -19.66
C ARG A 551 2.28 -13.46 -18.88
N ASN A 552 3.01 -14.44 -18.34
CA ASN A 552 4.24 -14.22 -17.58
C ASN A 552 5.50 -14.12 -18.45
N ILE A 553 5.42 -14.46 -19.74
CA ILE A 553 6.53 -14.36 -20.69
C ILE A 553 6.18 -13.31 -21.73
N THR A 554 6.83 -12.16 -21.65
CA THR A 554 6.73 -11.10 -22.67
C THR A 554 7.06 -11.69 -24.05
N ASP A 555 6.26 -11.36 -25.07
CA ASP A 555 6.41 -11.88 -26.44
C ASP A 555 6.18 -13.39 -26.62
N ALA A 556 5.61 -14.11 -25.64
CA ALA A 556 5.22 -15.50 -25.85
C ALA A 556 4.11 -15.66 -26.90
N ASN A 557 4.29 -16.63 -27.78
CA ASN A 557 3.38 -16.92 -28.88
C ASN A 557 2.65 -18.26 -28.70
N THR A 558 3.37 -19.32 -28.32
CA THR A 558 2.78 -20.62 -28.01
C THR A 558 3.50 -21.31 -26.86
N VAL A 559 2.74 -22.03 -26.03
CA VAL A 559 3.25 -22.95 -25.01
C VAL A 559 2.87 -24.37 -25.41
N THR A 560 3.83 -25.28 -25.47
CA THR A 560 3.61 -26.65 -25.92
C THR A 560 4.13 -27.64 -24.90
N ARG A 561 3.31 -28.60 -24.48
CA ARG A 561 3.73 -29.74 -23.65
C ARG A 561 3.85 -31.01 -24.46
N TRP A 562 4.67 -31.93 -23.99
CA TRP A 562 4.72 -33.30 -24.49
C TRP A 562 3.77 -34.18 -23.68
N ASN A 563 2.90 -34.96 -24.33
CA ASN A 563 2.10 -35.98 -23.66
C ASN A 563 2.82 -37.33 -23.75
N PRO A 564 3.39 -37.85 -22.64
CA PRO A 564 4.17 -39.08 -22.67
C PRO A 564 3.32 -40.35 -22.86
N ILE A 565 2.01 -40.30 -22.60
CA ILE A 565 1.15 -41.49 -22.74
C ILE A 565 0.89 -41.78 -24.22
N ILE A 566 0.60 -40.74 -25.00
CA ILE A 566 0.28 -40.85 -26.43
C ILE A 566 1.42 -40.44 -27.36
N GLN A 567 2.54 -39.96 -26.81
CA GLN A 567 3.74 -39.53 -27.52
C GLN A 567 3.46 -38.43 -28.57
N GLN A 568 2.71 -37.41 -28.16
CA GLN A 568 2.32 -36.29 -29.03
C GLN A 568 2.45 -34.95 -28.31
N TYR A 569 2.71 -33.89 -29.10
CA TYR A 569 2.71 -32.51 -28.60
C TYR A 569 1.27 -31.98 -28.47
N LEU A 570 1.01 -31.27 -27.38
CA LEU A 570 -0.19 -30.47 -27.19
C LEU A 570 0.22 -28.99 -27.07
N GLY A 571 -0.12 -28.21 -28.08
CA GLY A 571 0.17 -26.77 -28.13
C GLY A 571 -1.02 -25.94 -27.66
N HIS A 572 -0.71 -24.84 -26.98
CA HIS A 572 -1.63 -23.78 -26.57
C HIS A 572 -1.14 -22.46 -27.21
N PRO A 573 -1.91 -21.86 -28.13
CA PRO A 573 -1.66 -20.51 -28.62
C PRO A 573 -2.01 -19.48 -27.55
N CYS A 574 -1.08 -18.58 -27.25
CA CYS A 574 -1.27 -17.54 -26.24
C CYS A 574 -2.41 -16.58 -26.61
N ASN A 575 -3.07 -16.00 -25.60
CA ASN A 575 -4.25 -15.13 -25.73
C ASN A 575 -5.48 -15.86 -26.31
N THR A 576 -5.59 -17.17 -26.09
CA THR A 576 -6.75 -17.95 -26.54
C THR A 576 -7.27 -18.84 -25.41
N SER A 577 -8.51 -19.32 -25.51
CA SER A 577 -9.00 -20.37 -24.62
C SER A 577 -8.72 -21.79 -25.14
N PHE A 578 -8.12 -21.90 -26.34
CA PHE A 578 -7.88 -23.18 -26.99
C PHE A 578 -6.79 -23.95 -26.23
N THR A 579 -7.09 -25.17 -25.81
CA THR A 579 -6.13 -26.10 -25.18
C THR A 579 -5.33 -25.52 -24.01
N ASN A 580 -5.94 -24.65 -23.20
CA ASN A 580 -5.31 -24.11 -21.98
C ASN A 580 -5.18 -25.20 -20.90
N PHE A 581 -4.05 -25.91 -20.87
CA PHE A 581 -3.78 -26.98 -19.93
C PHE A 581 -3.10 -26.47 -18.65
N THR A 582 -3.23 -27.24 -17.57
CA THR A 582 -2.46 -27.02 -16.34
C THR A 582 -1.01 -27.46 -16.53
N LEU A 583 -0.11 -26.74 -15.88
CA LEU A 583 1.31 -27.02 -15.84
C LEU A 583 1.62 -27.79 -14.56
N ASP A 584 2.31 -28.91 -14.70
CA ASP A 584 2.73 -29.78 -13.61
C ASP A 584 4.22 -29.59 -13.29
N ASN A 585 4.56 -29.66 -11.99
CA ASN A 585 5.94 -29.65 -11.51
C ASN A 585 6.73 -30.83 -12.09
N GLY A 586 7.97 -30.60 -12.52
CA GLY A 586 8.87 -31.65 -13.05
C GLY A 586 8.63 -32.03 -14.50
N GLN A 587 7.67 -31.40 -15.18
CA GLN A 587 7.48 -31.52 -16.63
C GLN A 587 8.18 -30.37 -17.36
N GLY A 588 8.60 -30.61 -18.61
CA GLY A 588 9.15 -29.57 -19.49
C GLY A 588 8.14 -29.02 -20.50
N TYR A 589 8.35 -27.76 -20.90
CA TYR A 589 7.48 -27.03 -21.81
C TYR A 589 8.29 -26.30 -22.87
N PHE A 590 7.85 -26.39 -24.12
CA PHE A 590 8.38 -25.56 -25.19
C PHE A 590 7.61 -24.24 -25.26
N VAL A 591 8.33 -23.12 -25.25
CA VAL A 591 7.78 -21.78 -25.46
C VAL A 591 8.36 -21.20 -26.74
N SER A 592 7.49 -20.74 -27.63
CA SER A 592 7.90 -19.89 -28.76
C SER A 592 7.72 -18.42 -28.42
N VAL A 593 8.66 -17.58 -28.85
CA VAL A 593 8.64 -16.13 -28.63
C VAL A 593 8.73 -15.35 -29.94
N THR A 594 8.04 -14.21 -30.01
CA THR A 594 8.04 -13.32 -31.19
C THR A 594 9.25 -12.41 -31.25
N GLN A 595 9.96 -12.22 -30.13
CA GLN A 595 11.20 -11.45 -30.00
C GLN A 595 12.11 -12.12 -28.96
N ASN A 596 13.41 -11.81 -28.99
CA ASN A 596 14.28 -12.20 -27.88
C ASN A 596 13.77 -11.51 -26.61
N THR A 597 13.63 -12.28 -25.54
CA THR A 597 13.05 -11.84 -24.28
C THR A 597 13.71 -12.61 -23.15
N THR A 598 13.44 -12.22 -21.91
CA THR A 598 13.92 -12.92 -20.72
C THR A 598 12.73 -13.23 -19.83
N TRP A 599 12.64 -14.46 -19.36
CA TRP A 599 11.60 -14.91 -18.44
C TRP A 599 12.19 -15.09 -17.04
N ILE A 600 11.59 -14.45 -16.04
CA ILE A 600 11.94 -14.66 -14.62
C ILE A 600 10.86 -15.54 -14.02
N PRO A 601 11.17 -16.79 -13.66
CA PRO A 601 10.22 -17.66 -12.97
C PRO A 601 9.82 -17.04 -11.63
N GLN A 602 8.51 -16.92 -11.38
CA GLN A 602 7.93 -16.38 -10.15
C GLN A 602 7.77 -17.47 -9.09
#